data_AF-A0A953R2Y9-F1
#
_entry.id   AF-A0A953R2Y9-F1
#
_cell.length_a   1.000
_cell.length_b   1.000
_cell.length_c   1.000
_cell.angle_alpha   90.00
_cell.angle_beta   90.00
_cell.angle_gamma   90.00
#
_symmetry.space_group_name_H-M   'P 1'
#
loop_
_entity.id
_entity.type
_entity.pdbx_description
1 polymer ?
#
loop_
_entity_poly.entity_id
_entity_poly.type
_entity_poly.pdbx_seq_one_letter_code
_entity_poly.pdbx_strand_id
1 'polypeptide(L)'
;MSFPQNVIVGLAKEMQDDIRMRLKRLLDSLSPDEDLIVYYFDGVERLNVKTIVFRTTTLVALDTDDASGNTTITFCHLDALKLTCKVVKRQPNQPPKNKIGFVTGDDTKLPKDTPLT
;
A
#
# COMPACT_ATOMS: atom_id res chain seq x y z
N MET A 1 -20.12 20.23 12.07
CA MET A 1 -20.17 19.36 13.27
C MET A 1 -18.81 18.70 13.40
N SER A 2 -18.14 18.82 14.55
CA SER A 2 -16.85 18.17 14.80
C SER A 2 -17.08 16.83 15.49
N PHE A 3 -16.50 15.75 14.99
CA PHE A 3 -16.57 14.44 15.64
C PHE A 3 -15.56 14.36 16.78
N PRO A 4 -15.85 13.62 17.86
CA PRO A 4 -14.87 13.34 18.90
C PRO A 4 -13.66 12.63 18.30
N GLN A 5 -12.45 13.06 18.65
CA GLN A 5 -11.19 12.52 18.10
C GLN A 5 -11.06 10.99 18.24
N ASN A 6 -11.64 10.40 19.29
CA ASN A 6 -11.68 8.96 19.51
C ASN A 6 -12.50 8.20 18.44
N VAL A 7 -13.58 8.80 17.94
CA VAL A 7 -14.42 8.21 16.88
C VAL A 7 -13.67 8.20 15.55
N ILE A 8 -12.96 9.29 15.25
CA ILE A 8 -12.14 9.42 14.04
C ILE A 8 -11.01 8.39 14.03
N VAL A 9 -10.36 8.17 15.18
CA VAL A 9 -9.28 7.17 15.32
C VAL A 9 -9.80 5.74 15.16
N GLY A 10 -10.97 5.43 15.74
CA GLY A 10 -11.59 4.10 15.59
C GLY A 10 -11.92 3.78 14.14
N LEU A 11 -12.63 4.68 13.46
CA LEU A 11 -13.03 4.51 12.06
C LEU A 11 -11.81 4.35 11.14
N ALA A 12 -10.78 5.15 11.35
CA ALA A 12 -9.57 5.08 10.54
C ALA A 12 -8.84 3.74 10.72
N LYS A 13 -8.76 3.18 11.93
CA LYS A 13 -8.21 1.83 12.15
C LYS A 13 -9.01 0.76 11.42
N GLU A 14 -10.34 0.81 11.50
CA GLU A 14 -11.22 -0.12 10.78
C GLU A 14 -10.98 -0.04 9.26
N MET A 15 -10.79 1.16 8.70
CA MET A 15 -10.45 1.34 7.29
C MET A 15 -9.09 0.70 6.94
N GLN A 16 -8.06 0.89 7.78
CA GLN A 16 -6.75 0.28 7.55
C GLN A 16 -6.84 -1.25 7.52
N ASP A 17 -7.59 -1.83 8.45
CA ASP A 17 -7.78 -3.28 8.54
C ASP A 17 -8.63 -3.83 7.39
N ASP A 18 -9.66 -3.11 6.95
CA ASP A 18 -10.46 -3.50 5.78
C ASP A 18 -9.60 -3.50 4.50
N ILE A 19 -8.75 -2.49 4.30
CA ILE A 19 -7.80 -2.45 3.17
C ILE A 19 -6.87 -3.66 3.19
N ARG A 20 -6.24 -3.94 4.34
CA ARG A 20 -5.36 -5.11 4.51
C ARG A 20 -6.09 -6.41 4.21
N MET A 21 -7.28 -6.58 4.78
CA MET A 21 -8.06 -7.80 4.65
C MET A 21 -8.50 -8.04 3.21
N ARG A 22 -8.98 -7.01 2.51
CA ARG A 22 -9.41 -7.13 1.11
C ARG A 22 -8.25 -7.49 0.19
N LEU A 23 -7.12 -6.81 0.32
CA LEU A 23 -5.94 -7.09 -0.51
C LEU A 23 -5.36 -8.47 -0.20
N LYS A 24 -5.32 -8.88 1.06
CA LYS A 24 -4.92 -10.24 1.46
C LYS A 24 -5.84 -11.29 0.85
N ARG A 25 -7.16 -11.12 0.93
CA ARG A 25 -8.13 -12.04 0.30
C ARG A 25 -7.94 -12.15 -1.21
N LEU A 26 -7.66 -11.04 -1.88
CA LEU A 26 -7.36 -11.05 -3.32
C LEU A 26 -6.08 -11.85 -3.61
N LEU A 27 -5.00 -11.59 -2.86
CA LEU A 27 -3.73 -12.32 -2.98
C LEU A 27 -3.89 -13.82 -2.73
N ASP A 28 -4.66 -14.20 -1.71
CA ASP A 28 -4.90 -15.60 -1.34
C ASP A 28 -5.80 -16.33 -2.36
N SER A 29 -6.54 -15.59 -3.19
CA SER A 29 -7.42 -16.14 -4.24
C SER A 29 -6.74 -16.34 -5.60
N LEU A 30 -5.49 -15.90 -5.75
CA LEU A 30 -4.76 -15.99 -7.03
C LEU A 30 -4.37 -17.43 -7.36
N SER A 31 -4.45 -17.76 -8.64
CA SER A 31 -3.84 -18.98 -9.18
C SER A 31 -2.30 -18.86 -9.18
N PRO A 32 -1.55 -19.97 -9.21
CA PRO A 32 -0.08 -19.93 -9.23
C PRO A 32 0.54 -19.17 -10.42
N ASP A 33 -0.19 -19.11 -11.54
CA ASP A 33 0.14 -18.39 -12.77
C ASP A 33 -0.44 -16.97 -12.83
N GLU A 34 -0.97 -16.46 -11.72
CA GLU A 34 -1.54 -15.11 -11.63
C GLU A 34 -0.74 -14.21 -10.68
N ASP A 35 -0.73 -12.92 -11.00
CA ASP A 35 -0.19 -11.86 -10.16
C ASP A 35 -1.26 -10.79 -9.92
N LEU A 36 -1.32 -10.24 -8.71
CA LEU A 36 -2.12 -9.07 -8.38
C LEU A 36 -1.27 -7.82 -8.54
N ILE A 37 -1.73 -6.88 -9.37
CA ILE A 37 -1.14 -5.55 -9.48
C ILE A 37 -2.07 -4.54 -8.80
N VAL A 38 -1.52 -3.73 -7.91
CA VAL A 38 -2.24 -2.66 -7.23
C VAL A 38 -1.75 -1.33 -7.77
N TYR A 39 -2.68 -0.48 -8.16
CA TYR A 39 -2.40 0.85 -8.67
C TYR A 39 -2.95 1.93 -7.75
N TYR A 40 -2.23 3.03 -7.65
CA TYR A 40 -2.71 4.30 -7.11
C TYR A 40 -2.73 5.34 -8.23
N PHE A 41 -3.76 6.20 -8.23
CA PHE A 41 -3.86 7.31 -9.17
C PHE A 41 -3.78 8.60 -8.37
N ASP A 42 -2.72 9.37 -8.59
CA ASP A 42 -2.46 10.62 -7.86
C ASP A 42 -3.18 11.83 -8.48
N GLY A 43 -3.90 11.62 -9.58
CA GLY A 43 -4.56 12.66 -10.37
C GLY A 43 -3.90 12.90 -11.73
N VAL A 44 -2.64 12.51 -11.89
CA VAL A 44 -1.85 12.73 -13.10
C VAL A 44 -1.40 11.40 -13.69
N GLU A 45 -0.81 10.54 -12.85
CA GLU A 45 -0.20 9.29 -13.27
C GLU A 45 -0.74 8.07 -12.53
N ARG A 46 -0.55 6.91 -13.17
CA ARG A 46 -0.85 5.61 -12.58
C ARG A 46 0.42 5.00 -12.02
N LEU A 47 0.49 4.93 -10.70
CA LEU A 47 1.61 4.42 -9.95
C LEU A 47 1.37 2.97 -9.54
N ASN A 48 2.35 2.09 -9.75
CA ASN A 48 2.28 0.69 -9.32
C ASN A 48 2.70 0.56 -7.86
N VAL A 49 1.77 0.21 -6.98
CA VAL A 49 2.00 0.11 -5.54
C VAL A 49 2.72 -1.20 -5.22
N LYS A 50 3.85 -1.10 -4.51
CA LYS A 50 4.61 -2.21 -3.96
C LYS A 50 4.32 -2.43 -2.48
N THR A 51 4.28 -1.34 -1.72
CA THR A 51 4.12 -1.38 -0.26
C THR A 51 3.15 -0.28 0.18
N ILE A 52 2.27 -0.62 1.12
CA ILE A 52 1.39 0.32 1.79
C ILE A 52 1.84 0.45 3.25
N VAL A 53 2.27 1.65 3.62
CA VAL A 53 2.78 1.97 4.96
C VAL A 53 1.82 2.91 5.67
N PHE A 54 1.20 2.45 6.75
CA PHE A 54 0.32 3.27 7.58
C PHE A 54 1.15 4.01 8.63
N ARG A 55 1.57 5.24 8.29
CA ARG A 55 2.50 6.06 9.11
C ARG A 55 1.81 6.61 10.35
N THR A 56 0.56 7.01 10.21
CA THR A 56 -0.31 7.41 11.32
C THR A 56 -1.70 6.80 11.11
N THR A 57 -2.64 7.13 11.98
CA THR A 57 -4.03 6.70 11.83
C THR A 57 -4.63 7.17 10.50
N THR A 58 -4.26 8.35 10.00
CA THR A 58 -4.87 8.99 8.80
C THR A 58 -3.90 9.22 7.65
N LEU A 59 -2.60 9.00 7.84
CA LEU A 59 -1.58 9.21 6.82
C LEU A 59 -1.01 7.88 6.32
N VAL A 60 -1.05 7.71 5.00
CA VAL A 60 -0.52 6.54 4.30
C VAL A 60 0.64 6.97 3.41
N ALA A 61 1.72 6.21 3.45
CA ALA A 61 2.81 6.29 2.48
C ALA A 61 2.75 5.06 1.57
N LEU A 62 2.88 5.27 0.26
CA LEU A 62 2.88 4.23 -0.75
C LEU A 62 4.26 4.20 -1.38
N ASP A 63 4.96 3.06 -1.28
CA ASP A 63 6.11 2.81 -2.15
C ASP A 63 5.56 2.39 -3.52
N THR A 64 5.85 3.19 -4.54
CA THR A 64 5.32 2.99 -5.88
C THR A 64 6.41 2.99 -6.94
N ASP A 65 6.15 2.38 -8.09
CA ASP A 65 6.92 2.62 -9.31
C ASP A 65 6.12 3.47 -10.29
N ASP A 66 6.78 4.46 -10.88
CA ASP A 66 6.25 5.22 -12.02
C ASP A 66 6.25 4.37 -13.32
N ALA A 67 5.78 4.96 -14.42
CA ALA A 67 5.75 4.30 -15.73
C ALA A 67 7.15 3.95 -16.28
N SER A 68 8.20 4.63 -15.79
CA SER A 68 9.60 4.40 -16.15
C SER A 68 10.27 3.34 -15.26
N GLY A 69 9.59 2.87 -14.22
CA GLY A 69 10.12 1.92 -13.24
C GLY A 69 10.93 2.58 -12.11
N ASN A 70 10.89 3.91 -11.99
CA ASN A 70 11.54 4.60 -10.87
C ASN A 70 10.68 4.44 -9.62
N THR A 71 11.33 4.07 -8.51
CA THR A 71 10.65 4.00 -7.22
C THR A 71 10.48 5.39 -6.62
N THR A 72 9.25 5.70 -6.22
CA THR A 72 8.84 6.94 -5.57
C THR A 72 8.02 6.62 -4.32
N ILE A 73 7.99 7.57 -3.37
CA ILE A 73 7.15 7.47 -2.18
C ILE A 73 6.05 8.52 -2.28
N THR A 74 4.79 8.07 -2.34
CA THR A 74 3.63 8.94 -2.41
C THR A 74 2.92 8.98 -1.07
N PHE A 75 2.70 10.18 -0.54
CA PHE A 75 1.92 10.39 0.69
C PHE A 75 0.49 10.77 0.34
N CYS A 76 -0.47 10.13 0.99
CA CYS A 76 -1.89 10.49 0.86
C CYS A 76 -2.62 10.29 2.19
N HIS A 77 -3.73 11.01 2.34
CA HIS A 77 -4.65 10.76 3.44
C HIS A 77 -5.43 9.47 3.19
N LEU A 78 -5.74 8.75 4.27
CA LEU A 78 -6.45 7.47 4.24
C LEU A 78 -7.84 7.58 3.61
N ASP A 79 -8.54 8.71 3.81
CA ASP A 79 -9.86 8.98 3.24
C ASP A 79 -9.80 9.29 1.73
N ALA A 80 -8.66 9.78 1.24
CA ALA A 80 -8.39 10.04 -0.17
C ALA A 80 -7.80 8.82 -0.91
N LEU A 81 -7.44 7.75 -0.18
CA LEU A 81 -6.78 6.59 -0.75
C LEU A 81 -7.72 5.82 -1.69
N LYS A 82 -7.40 5.82 -2.98
CA LYS A 82 -8.11 5.06 -4.02
C LYS A 82 -7.17 4.07 -4.69
N LEU A 83 -7.31 2.81 -4.32
CA LEU A 83 -6.53 1.71 -4.89
C LEU A 83 -7.33 0.98 -5.97
N THR A 84 -6.72 0.75 -7.11
CA THR A 84 -7.28 -0.09 -8.19
C THR A 84 -6.50 -1.38 -8.29
N CYS A 85 -7.20 -2.52 -8.23
CA CYS A 85 -6.58 -3.83 -8.29
C CYS A 85 -6.82 -4.48 -9.65
N LYS A 86 -5.80 -5.13 -10.21
CA LYS A 86 -5.91 -5.90 -11.45
C LYS A 86 -5.16 -7.23 -11.32
N VAL A 87 -5.86 -8.32 -11.60
CA VAL A 87 -5.23 -9.64 -11.75
C VAL A 87 -4.69 -9.77 -13.18
N VAL A 88 -3.45 -10.24 -13.30
CA VAL A 88 -2.81 -10.50 -14.58
C VAL A 88 -2.25 -11.91 -14.62
N LYS A 89 -2.30 -12.55 -15.79
CA LYS A 89 -1.59 -13.81 -16.01
C LYS A 89 -0.10 -13.57 -16.16
N ARG A 90 0.68 -14.36 -15.44
CA ARG A 90 2.12 -14.38 -15.51
C ARG A 90 2.57 -15.07 -16.80
N GLN A 91 3.58 -14.51 -17.46
CA GLN A 91 4.16 -15.20 -18.61
C GLN A 91 4.97 -16.42 -18.15
N PRO A 92 5.08 -17.47 -18.99
CA PRO A 92 5.97 -18.60 -18.72
C PRO A 92 7.39 -18.08 -18.43
N ASN A 93 8.01 -18.56 -17.35
CA ASN A 93 9.35 -18.18 -16.89
C ASN A 93 9.50 -16.77 -16.28
N GLN A 94 8.42 -16.01 -16.09
CA GLN A 94 8.50 -14.84 -15.23
C GLN A 94 8.47 -15.26 -13.75
N PRO A 95 9.33 -14.69 -12.89
CA PRO A 95 9.21 -14.89 -11.46
C PRO A 95 7.92 -14.24 -10.94
N PRO A 96 7.35 -14.72 -9.82
CA PRO A 96 6.23 -14.07 -9.16
C PRO A 96 6.54 -12.59 -8.90
N LYS A 97 5.63 -11.70 -9.29
CA LYS A 97 5.77 -10.30 -8.89
C LYS A 97 5.41 -10.17 -7.42
N ASN A 98 6.18 -9.33 -6.72
CA ASN A 98 6.16 -9.20 -5.27
C ASN A 98 4.75 -9.08 -4.70
N LYS A 99 4.52 -9.76 -3.57
CA LYS A 99 3.34 -9.58 -2.73
C LYS A 99 3.31 -8.14 -2.24
N ILE A 100 2.14 -7.51 -2.28
CA ILE A 100 1.94 -6.17 -1.72
C ILE A 100 2.30 -6.22 -0.23
N GLY A 101 3.28 -5.40 0.18
CA GLY A 101 3.69 -5.29 1.56
C GLY A 101 2.74 -4.40 2.36
N PHE A 102 2.50 -4.76 3.63
CA PHE A 102 1.81 -3.90 4.59
C PHE A 102 2.73 -3.65 5.77
N VAL A 103 2.93 -2.38 6.12
CA VAL A 103 3.76 -1.98 7.26
C VAL A 103 2.98 -1.00 8.12
N THR A 104 2.99 -1.21 9.43
CA THR A 104 2.50 -0.23 10.41
C THR A 104 3.63 0.64 10.93
N GLY A 105 3.35 1.92 11.21
CA GLY A 105 4.35 2.87 11.72
C GLY A 105 5.14 2.37 12.93
N ASP A 106 4.57 1.49 13.75
CA ASP A 106 5.23 0.88 14.91
C ASP A 106 6.33 -0.13 14.54
N ASP A 107 6.34 -0.66 13.31
CA ASP A 107 7.37 -1.59 12.81
C ASP A 107 8.62 -0.86 12.30
N THR A 108 8.55 0.47 12.14
CA THR A 108 9.71 1.29 11.80
C THR A 108 10.53 1.64 13.04
N LYS A 109 11.09 0.63 13.72
CA LYS A 109 12.40 0.83 14.34
C LYS A 109 13.39 1.01 13.20
N LEU A 110 13.59 2.26 12.77
CA LEU A 110 14.76 2.66 12.00
C LEU A 110 15.99 2.00 12.65
N PRO A 111 16.88 1.33 11.89
CA PRO A 111 18.16 0.90 12.42
C PRO A 111 18.83 2.12 13.06
N LYS A 112 19.16 2.03 14.35
CA LYS A 112 19.75 3.14 15.12
C LYS A 112 21.20 3.45 14.75
N ASP A 113 21.77 2.79 13.75
CA ASP A 113 23.19 2.91 13.45
C ASP A 113 23.39 3.26 11.97
N THR A 114 23.32 4.55 11.68
CA THR A 114 24.11 5.09 10.56
C THR A 114 24.69 6.42 11.03
N PRO A 115 26.00 6.50 11.32
CA PRO A 115 26.62 7.76 11.67
C PRO A 115 26.56 8.68 10.45
N LEU A 116 25.99 9.87 10.64
CA LEU A 116 26.21 10.98 9.73
C LEU A 116 27.67 11.41 9.92
N THR A 117 28.45 11.30 8.84
CA THR A 117 29.80 11.85 8.73
C THR A 117 29.86 13.33 9.07
#